data_AF-A0A1H4CYD6-F1
#
_entry.id   AF-A0A1H4CYD6-F1
#
_cell.length_a   1.000
_cell.length_b   1.000
_cell.length_c   1.000
_cell.angle_alpha   90.00
_cell.angle_beta   90.00
_cell.angle_gamma   90.00
#
_symmetry.space_group_name_H-M   'P 1'
#
loop_
_entity.id
_entity.type
_entity.pdbx_description
1 polymer ?
#
loop_
_entity_poly.entity_id
_entity_poly.type
_entity_poly.pdbx_seq_one_letter_code
_entity_poly.pdbx_strand_id
1 'polypeptide(L)'
;MAHQDDIDLPTGEQAAFELACERYGFSTRQFEITNFVDDTSGAHGRFVTVRRYGGRAQSYHADSVGQWVKEFEVDLTCRFFK
;
A
#
# COMPACT_ATOMS: atom_id res chain seq x y z
N MET A 1 -6.71 -21.18 3.39
CA MET A 1 -5.29 -20.88 3.63
C MET A 1 -4.99 -19.70 2.74
N ALA A 2 -4.89 -18.50 3.33
CA ALA A 2 -4.63 -17.28 2.56
C ALA A 2 -3.27 -17.42 1.87
N HIS A 3 -3.25 -17.46 0.54
CA HIS A 3 -2.01 -17.37 -0.21
C HIS A 3 -1.53 -15.91 -0.05
N GLN A 4 -0.55 -15.70 0.82
CA GLN A 4 0.24 -14.47 0.75
C GLN A 4 1.17 -14.65 -0.45
N ASP A 5 0.61 -14.45 -1.63
CA ASP A 5 1.38 -14.39 -2.86
C ASP A 5 2.15 -13.07 -2.81
N ASP A 6 3.48 -13.16 -2.79
CA ASP A 6 4.40 -12.02 -2.86
C ASP A 6 4.29 -11.39 -4.26
N ILE A 7 3.12 -10.85 -4.57
CA ILE A 7 2.84 -10.25 -5.87
C ILE A 7 3.39 -8.84 -5.81
N ASP A 8 4.50 -8.64 -6.50
CA ASP A 8 5.01 -7.31 -6.84
C ASP A 8 3.87 -6.40 -7.27
N LEU A 9 3.82 -5.21 -6.68
CA LEU A 9 2.85 -4.20 -7.07
C LEU A 9 3.00 -3.94 -8.57
N PRO A 10 1.89 -3.81 -9.32
CA PRO A 10 1.96 -3.42 -10.72
C PRO A 10 2.70 -2.09 -10.81
N THR A 11 3.59 -1.98 -11.82
CA THR A 11 4.59 -0.91 -11.94
C THR A 11 4.00 0.49 -11.80
N GLY A 12 2.77 0.71 -12.28
CA GLY A 12 2.08 2.00 -12.15
C GLY A 12 1.79 2.40 -10.70
N GLU A 13 1.45 1.44 -9.84
CA GLU A 13 1.20 1.70 -8.42
C GLU A 13 2.49 1.87 -7.64
N GLN A 14 3.52 1.10 -7.97
CA GLN A 14 4.85 1.24 -7.37
C GLN A 14 5.45 2.62 -7.66
N ALA A 15 5.37 3.08 -8.92
CA ALA A 15 5.83 4.41 -9.31
C ALA A 15 5.03 5.53 -8.63
N ALA A 16 3.71 5.39 -8.52
CA ALA A 16 2.87 6.37 -7.84
C ALA A 16 3.17 6.45 -6.33
N PHE A 17 3.42 5.30 -5.69
CA PHE A 17 3.85 5.22 -4.30
C PHE A 17 5.22 5.89 -4.09
N GLU A 18 6.19 5.60 -4.96
CA GLU A 18 7.51 6.21 -4.90
C GLU A 18 7.44 7.73 -5.02
N LEU A 19 6.67 8.23 -5.99
CA LEU A 19 6.45 9.65 -6.20
C LEU A 19 5.79 10.32 -4.97
N ALA A 20 4.81 9.65 -4.34
CA ALA A 20 4.19 10.14 -3.12
C ALA A 20 5.24 10.25 -2.00
N CYS A 21 6.02 9.20 -1.74
CA CYS A 21 7.10 9.24 -0.75
C CYS A 21 8.07 10.39 -1.01
N GLU A 22 8.55 10.53 -2.25
CA GLU A 22 9.49 11.59 -2.64
C GLU A 22 8.91 12.99 -2.41
N ARG A 23 7.64 13.21 -2.77
CA ARG A 23 6.93 14.47 -2.60
C ARG A 23 6.89 14.95 -1.14
N TYR A 24 6.80 14.02 -0.19
CA TYR A 24 6.78 14.34 1.25
C TYR A 24 8.16 14.17 1.93
N GLY A 25 9.21 13.84 1.16
CA GLY A 25 10.57 13.68 1.68
C GLY A 25 10.81 12.37 2.44
N PHE A 26 9.99 11.35 2.20
CA PHE A 26 10.22 9.99 2.70
C PHE A 26 10.87 9.11 1.65
N SER A 27 11.60 8.07 2.08
CA SER A 27 12.11 7.03 1.17
C SER A 27 11.20 5.81 1.20
N THR A 28 10.94 5.23 0.02
CA THR A 28 10.18 3.96 -0.12
C THR A 28 10.76 2.85 0.74
N ARG A 29 12.09 2.83 0.96
CA ARG A 29 12.78 1.87 1.85
C ARG A 29 12.40 1.98 3.32
N GLN A 30 11.75 3.08 3.74
CA GLN A 30 11.23 3.24 5.10
C GLN A 30 9.87 2.55 5.29
N PHE A 31 9.32 1.99 4.21
CA PHE A 31 8.05 1.30 4.19
C PHE A 31 8.23 -0.11 3.67
N GLU A 32 7.58 -1.05 4.34
CA GLU A 32 7.35 -2.41 3.87
C GLU A 32 5.96 -2.45 3.27
N ILE A 33 5.85 -2.86 2.00
CA ILE A 33 4.56 -2.97 1.32
C ILE A 33 4.30 -4.44 1.06
N THR A 34 3.12 -4.90 1.45
CA THR A 34 2.69 -6.27 1.25
C THR A 34 1.37 -6.25 0.49
N ASN A 35 1.34 -6.87 -0.68
CA ASN A 35 0.14 -7.03 -1.46
C ASN A 35 -0.56 -8.33 -1.02
N PHE A 36 -1.88 -8.28 -0.86
CA PHE A 36 -2.68 -9.41 -0.44
C PHE A 36 -3.89 -9.52 -1.37
N VAL A 37 -4.06 -10.66 -2.00
CA VAL A 37 -5.23 -10.96 -2.83
C VAL A 37 -6.03 -12.02 -2.07
N ASP A 38 -7.24 -11.67 -1.60
CA ASP A 38 -8.14 -12.71 -1.09
C ASP A 38 -8.88 -13.35 -2.27
N ASP A 39 -8.44 -14.54 -2.67
CA ASP A 39 -9.16 -15.40 -3.61
C ASP A 39 -10.20 -16.30 -2.92
N THR A 40 -10.33 -16.21 -1.58
CA THR A 40 -11.04 -17.22 -0.79
C THR A 40 -12.53 -16.93 -0.57
N SER A 41 -12.96 -15.66 -0.62
CA SER A 41 -14.37 -15.29 -0.52
C SER A 41 -14.81 -14.59 -1.79
N GLY A 42 -16.01 -14.88 -2.31
CA GLY A 42 -16.53 -14.36 -3.58
C GLY A 42 -16.64 -12.83 -3.74
N ALA A 43 -16.03 -12.04 -2.85
CA ALA A 43 -15.61 -10.67 -3.07
C ALA A 43 -14.11 -10.69 -3.41
N HIS A 44 -13.78 -10.76 -4.70
CA HIS A 44 -12.40 -10.66 -5.19
C HIS A 44 -11.85 -9.28 -4.82
N GLY A 45 -11.22 -9.19 -3.65
CA GLY A 45 -10.75 -7.95 -3.07
C GLY A 45 -9.23 -7.95 -2.99
N ARG A 46 -8.58 -7.00 -3.64
CA ARG A 46 -7.12 -6.82 -3.52
C ARG A 46 -6.85 -5.80 -2.43
N PHE A 47 -5.90 -6.11 -1.55
CA PHE A 47 -5.51 -5.27 -0.43
C PHE A 47 -4.02 -5.00 -0.47
N VAL A 48 -3.62 -3.77 -0.16
CA VAL A 48 -2.22 -3.39 -0.01
C VAL A 48 -1.99 -2.93 1.41
N THR A 49 -1.10 -3.61 2.12
CA THR A 49 -0.68 -3.23 3.46
C THR A 49 0.63 -2.47 3.38
N VAL A 50 0.65 -1.25 3.89
CA VAL A 50 1.84 -0.40 3.99
C VAL A 50 2.22 -0.27 5.44
N ARG A 51 3.45 -0.65 5.77
CA ARG A 51 3.98 -0.59 7.13
C ARG A 51 5.23 0.27 7.17
N ARG A 52 5.21 1.34 7.96
CA ARG A 52 6.40 2.15 8.23
C ARG A 52 7.26 1.49 9.30
N TYR A 53 8.58 1.45 9.13
CA TYR A 53 9.49 0.98 10.19
C TYR A 53 9.29 1.80 11.48
N GLY A 54 8.97 1.12 12.58
CA GLY A 54 8.66 1.75 13.87
C GLY A 54 7.24 2.31 14.02
N GLY A 55 6.37 2.15 13.01
CA GLY A 55 4.98 2.60 13.02
C GLY A 55 3.96 1.47 12.93
N ARG A 56 2.68 1.85 12.80
CA ARG A 56 1.58 0.91 12.52
C ARG A 56 1.54 0.55 11.04
N ALA A 57 1.10 -0.68 10.75
CA ALA A 57 0.72 -1.08 9.41
C ALA A 57 -0.69 -0.56 9.11
N GLN A 58 -0.90 -0.04 7.90
CA GLN A 58 -2.21 0.31 7.38
C GLN A 58 -2.53 -0.54 6.16
N SER A 59 -3.73 -1.08 6.11
CA SER A 59 -4.21 -1.90 4.99
C SER A 59 -5.24 -1.12 4.20
N TYR A 60 -5.03 -1.04 2.89
CA TYR A 60 -5.84 -0.29 1.95
C TYR A 60 -6.46 -1.21 0.93
N HIS A 61 -7.65 -0.88 0.47
CA HIS A 61 -8.28 -1.54 -0.66
C HIS A 61 -7.62 -1.10 -1.98
N ALA A 62 -7.08 -2.06 -2.71
CA ALA A 62 -6.47 -1.91 -4.03
C ALA A 62 -7.31 -2.59 -5.12
N ASP A 63 -8.63 -2.61 -4.91
CA ASP A 63 -9.65 -3.10 -5.85
C ASP A 63 -9.66 -2.30 -7.17
N SER A 64 -9.26 -1.02 -7.10
CA SER A 64 -9.04 -0.16 -8.26
C SER A 64 -7.58 0.29 -8.32
N VAL A 65 -7.01 0.24 -9.52
CA VAL A 65 -5.60 0.58 -9.78
C VAL A 65 -5.28 1.98 -9.25
N GLY A 66 -4.34 2.06 -8.30
CA GLY A 66 -3.86 3.32 -7.75
C GLY A 66 -4.82 4.03 -6.78
N GLN A 67 -5.96 3.42 -6.41
CA GLN A 67 -6.85 3.98 -5.39
C GLN A 67 -6.16 4.00 -4.02
N TRP A 68 -5.53 2.91 -3.63
CA TRP A 68 -4.83 2.80 -2.35
C TRP A 68 -3.69 3.82 -2.19
N VAL A 69 -3.00 4.19 -3.28
CA VAL A 69 -1.92 5.19 -3.25
C VAL A 69 -2.48 6.58 -2.93
N LYS A 70 -3.67 6.92 -3.42
CA LYS A 70 -4.34 8.19 -3.10
C LYS A 70 -4.70 8.26 -1.62
N GLU A 71 -5.26 7.19 -1.07
CA GLU A 71 -5.58 7.09 0.36
C GLU A 71 -4.32 7.17 1.22
N PHE A 72 -3.27 6.47 0.82
CA PHE A 72 -1.95 6.53 1.46
C PHE A 72 -1.37 7.96 1.42
N GLU A 73 -1.48 8.66 0.29
CA GLU A 73 -1.03 10.06 0.17
C GLU A 73 -1.80 10.98 1.12
N VAL A 74 -3.12 10.80 1.24
CA VAL A 74 -3.95 11.54 2.20
C VAL A 74 -3.50 11.24 3.64
N ASP A 75 -3.29 9.97 4.00
CA ASP A 75 -2.81 9.60 5.34
C ASP A 75 -1.42 10.17 5.67
N LEU A 76 -0.52 10.19 4.69
CA LEU A 76 0.79 10.83 4.79
C LEU A 76 0.65 12.32 5.10
N THR A 77 -0.25 13.04 4.40
CA THR A 77 -0.52 14.47 4.65
C THR A 77 -1.20 14.72 5.99
N CYS A 78 -2.12 13.84 6.40
CA CYS A 78 -2.92 13.99 7.62
C CYS A 78 -2.16 13.64 8.92
N ARG A 79 -0.86 13.33 8.85
CA ARG A 79 0.01 12.93 9.99
C ARG A 79 -0.40 11.62 10.68
N PHE A 80 -1.12 10.70 10.03
CA PHE A 80 -1.42 9.40 10.63
C PHE A 80 -0.17 8.52 10.86
N PHE A 81 0.93 8.84 10.18
CA PHE A 81 2.23 8.16 10.31
C PHE A 81 3.23 8.83 11.29
N LYS A 82 2.78 9.73 12.18
CA LYS A 82 3.67 10.44 13.12
C LYS A 82 4.12 9.60 14.30
#